data_AF-A0A3B9ZSQ1-F1
#
_entry.id   AF-A0A3B9ZSQ1-F1
#
_cell.length_a   1.000
_cell.length_b   1.000
_cell.length_c   1.000
_cell.angle_alpha   90.00
_cell.angle_beta   90.00
_cell.angle_gamma   90.00
#
_symmetry.space_group_name_H-M   'P 1'
#
loop_
_entity.id
_entity.type
_entity.pdbx_description
1 polymer ?
#
loop_
_entity_poly.entity_id
_entity_poly.type
_entity_poly.pdbx_seq_one_letter_code
_entity_poly.pdbx_strand_id
1 'polypeptide(L)'
;MAKICVLIGCLLASFLGHGQDSIRALRLKVVKQAESQLYVRELTGHNDGLEVEIYLKLVGMDKGQPWCGAYVSWVFFKAGVKTIRSARAADWFKTNIVYKKTNLGQKVPDLLPAQTVAFWYNNLGRIGHIVIVEKDMQNSVATIGGNTSAKGEREGQGVSKKIFPKSMIYAVSDHVQYSKQLQ
;
A
#
# COMPACT_ATOMS: atom_id res chain seq x y z
N MET A 1 -47.47 35.92 23.60
CA MET A 1 -47.40 34.83 22.59
C MET A 1 -45.94 34.65 22.18
N ALA A 2 -45.22 33.72 22.81
CA ALA A 2 -43.81 33.44 22.51
C ALA A 2 -43.71 32.32 21.47
N LYS A 3 -43.04 32.59 20.34
CA LYS A 3 -42.76 31.60 19.30
C LYS A 3 -41.61 30.71 19.75
N ILE A 4 -41.88 29.41 19.89
CA ILE A 4 -40.86 28.38 20.08
C ILE A 4 -40.22 28.10 18.72
N CYS A 5 -38.98 28.56 18.51
CA CYS A 5 -38.11 28.07 17.45
C CYS A 5 -37.38 26.82 17.96
N VAL A 6 -37.84 25.64 17.56
CA VAL A 6 -37.09 24.40 17.78
C VAL A 6 -35.95 24.34 16.77
N LEU A 7 -34.72 24.46 17.27
CA LEU A 7 -33.47 24.22 16.54
C LEU A 7 -33.39 22.74 16.14
N ILE A 8 -33.76 22.43 14.90
CA ILE A 8 -33.40 21.18 14.23
C ILE A 8 -32.03 21.39 13.60
N GLY A 9 -30.97 21.10 14.34
CA GLY A 9 -29.61 21.27 13.82
C GLY A 9 -28.56 20.62 14.70
N CYS A 10 -28.46 19.28 14.67
CA CYS A 10 -27.26 18.58 15.19
C CYS A 10 -27.10 17.10 14.78
N LEU A 11 -27.98 16.50 13.96
CA LEU A 11 -27.91 15.06 13.67
C LEU A 11 -27.14 14.68 12.38
N LEU A 12 -26.69 15.65 11.58
CA LEU A 12 -25.98 15.37 10.31
C LEU A 12 -24.45 15.28 10.46
N ALA A 13 -23.86 15.79 11.54
CA ALA A 13 -22.41 15.83 11.72
C ALA A 13 -21.79 14.51 12.23
N SER A 14 -22.58 13.67 12.92
CA SER A 14 -22.08 12.46 13.59
C SER A 14 -21.80 11.29 12.64
N PHE A 15 -22.50 11.20 11.50
CA PHE A 15 -22.28 10.11 10.52
C PHE A 15 -20.98 10.28 9.71
N LEU A 16 -20.56 11.52 9.44
CA LEU A 16 -19.33 11.80 8.70
C LEU A 16 -18.07 11.51 9.55
N GLY A 17 -18.13 11.76 10.87
CA GLY A 17 -17.02 11.51 11.80
C GLY A 17 -16.68 10.02 11.95
N HIS A 18 -17.69 9.18 12.16
CA HIS A 18 -17.49 7.73 12.33
C HIS A 18 -16.88 7.06 11.09
N GLY A 19 -17.26 7.52 9.88
CA GLY A 19 -16.68 7.02 8.63
C GLY A 19 -15.18 7.31 8.51
N GLN A 20 -14.76 8.54 8.82
CA GLN A 20 -13.35 8.94 8.76
C GLN A 20 -12.49 8.24 9.81
N ASP A 21 -13.00 8.07 11.03
CA ASP A 21 -12.31 7.35 12.10
C ASP A 21 -12.09 5.87 11.75
N SER A 22 -13.08 5.23 11.13
CA SER A 22 -12.96 3.84 10.68
C SER A 22 -11.94 3.66 9.56
N ILE A 23 -11.87 4.60 8.60
CA ILE A 23 -10.88 4.58 7.53
C ILE A 23 -9.47 4.80 8.09
N ARG A 24 -9.30 5.75 9.01
CA ARG A 24 -8.01 5.99 9.68
C ARG A 24 -7.55 4.74 10.43
N ALA A 25 -8.44 4.10 11.19
CA ALA A 25 -8.12 2.86 11.91
C ALA A 25 -7.71 1.74 10.94
N LEU A 26 -8.39 1.61 9.79
CA LEU A 26 -8.08 0.61 8.79
C LEU A 26 -6.71 0.85 8.12
N ARG A 27 -6.36 2.11 7.82
CA ARG A 27 -5.02 2.47 7.31
C ARG A 27 -3.94 2.06 8.30
N LEU A 28 -4.12 2.39 9.59
CA LEU A 28 -3.19 2.00 10.64
C LEU A 28 -3.08 0.49 10.78
N LYS A 29 -4.17 -0.26 10.61
CA LYS A 29 -4.16 -1.72 10.62
C LYS A 29 -3.33 -2.28 9.47
N VAL A 30 -3.48 -1.76 8.24
CA VAL A 30 -2.67 -2.16 7.08
C VAL A 30 -1.18 -1.91 7.35
N VAL A 31 -0.82 -0.72 7.84
CA VAL A 31 0.58 -0.40 8.17
C VAL A 31 1.12 -1.33 9.26
N LYS A 32 0.36 -1.58 10.34
CA LYS A 32 0.77 -2.53 11.39
C LYS A 32 0.99 -3.95 10.86
N GLN A 33 0.16 -4.41 9.91
CA GLN A 33 0.37 -5.71 9.28
C GLN A 33 1.66 -5.73 8.45
N ALA A 34 1.96 -4.65 7.72
CA ALA A 34 3.24 -4.52 7.01
C ALA A 34 4.43 -4.54 7.99
N GLU A 35 4.35 -3.79 9.09
CA GLU A 35 5.40 -3.73 10.11
C GLU A 35 5.63 -5.05 10.81
N SER A 36 4.58 -5.86 11.00
CA SER A 36 4.71 -7.19 11.63
C SER A 36 5.61 -8.15 10.86
N GLN A 37 5.84 -7.89 9.57
CA GLN A 37 6.68 -8.71 8.70
C GLN A 37 8.08 -8.14 8.51
N LEU A 38 8.43 -7.05 9.19
CA LEU A 38 9.80 -6.54 9.16
C LEU A 38 10.78 -7.64 9.56
N TYR A 39 11.93 -7.64 8.89
CA TYR A 39 12.99 -8.62 9.09
C TYR A 39 12.71 -10.04 8.59
N VAL A 40 11.54 -10.31 7.99
CA VAL A 40 11.39 -11.50 7.14
C VAL A 40 12.45 -11.47 6.05
N ARG A 41 13.14 -12.60 5.86
CA ARG A 41 14.19 -12.79 4.86
C ARG A 41 13.90 -14.00 4.01
N GLU A 42 14.39 -13.95 2.78
CA GLU A 42 14.48 -15.14 1.95
C GLU A 42 15.42 -16.16 2.59
N LEU A 43 15.11 -17.45 2.46
CA LEU A 43 15.90 -18.50 3.08
C LEU A 43 17.27 -18.63 2.42
N THR A 44 17.31 -18.63 1.08
CA THR A 44 18.54 -18.80 0.30
C THR A 44 18.85 -17.58 -0.58
N GLY A 45 17.98 -16.57 -0.59
CA GLY A 45 18.10 -15.42 -1.49
C GLY A 45 17.61 -15.71 -2.90
N HIS A 46 16.83 -16.76 -3.09
CA HIS A 46 16.24 -17.16 -4.37
C HIS A 46 14.71 -17.11 -4.31
N ASN A 47 14.15 -16.01 -3.79
CA ASN A 47 12.70 -15.79 -3.68
C ASN A 47 11.99 -16.95 -2.95
N ASP A 48 12.55 -17.37 -1.82
CA ASP A 48 12.14 -18.56 -1.08
C ASP A 48 12.09 -18.36 0.44
N GLY A 49 11.53 -19.33 1.17
CA GLY A 49 11.39 -19.26 2.62
C GLY A 49 9.93 -19.29 3.05
N LEU A 50 9.70 -19.69 4.30
CA LEU A 50 8.36 -20.03 4.79
C LEU A 50 7.35 -18.89 4.58
N GLU A 51 7.69 -17.68 5.03
CA GLU A 51 6.82 -16.51 4.90
C GLU A 51 6.68 -16.05 3.44
N VAL A 52 7.77 -16.07 2.68
CA VAL A 52 7.77 -15.69 1.25
C VAL A 52 6.83 -16.61 0.45
N GLU A 53 6.90 -17.91 0.70
CA GLU A 53 6.06 -18.92 0.06
C GLU A 53 4.59 -18.80 0.51
N ILE A 54 4.31 -18.38 1.74
CA ILE A 54 2.96 -18.04 2.20
C ILE A 54 2.38 -16.86 1.38
N TYR A 55 3.18 -15.82 1.13
CA TYR A 55 2.74 -14.68 0.32
C TYR A 55 2.43 -15.10 -1.11
N LEU A 56 3.33 -15.87 -1.73
CA LEU A 56 3.19 -16.37 -3.10
C LEU A 56 1.96 -17.29 -3.23
N LYS A 57 1.76 -18.21 -2.29
CA LYS A 57 0.60 -19.11 -2.28
C LYS A 57 -0.73 -18.36 -2.20
N LEU A 58 -0.80 -17.25 -1.46
CA LEU A 58 -2.02 -16.44 -1.37
C LEU A 58 -2.49 -15.91 -2.74
N VAL A 59 -1.55 -15.66 -3.65
CA VAL A 59 -1.80 -15.15 -5.00
C VAL A 59 -1.68 -16.24 -6.07
N GLY A 60 -1.60 -17.51 -5.66
CA GLY A 60 -1.54 -18.66 -6.56
C GLY A 60 -0.23 -18.79 -7.34
N MET A 61 0.88 -18.32 -6.77
CA MET A 61 2.22 -18.41 -7.38
C MET A 61 3.09 -19.42 -6.65
N ASP A 62 4.02 -20.01 -7.41
CA ASP A 62 5.01 -20.95 -6.90
C ASP A 62 6.21 -20.25 -6.27
N LYS A 63 6.94 -20.99 -5.43
CA LYS A 63 8.26 -20.62 -4.88
C LYS A 63 9.22 -20.15 -5.98
N GLY A 64 10.10 -19.19 -5.66
CA GLY A 64 11.14 -18.71 -6.56
C GLY A 64 10.71 -17.52 -7.43
N GLN A 65 9.41 -17.17 -7.40
CA GLN A 65 8.88 -16.02 -8.12
C GLN A 65 9.07 -14.70 -7.35
N PRO A 66 9.28 -13.57 -8.03
CA PRO A 66 9.31 -12.26 -7.39
C PRO A 66 8.03 -11.99 -6.60
N TRP A 67 8.17 -11.52 -5.36
CA TRP A 67 7.09 -11.58 -4.36
C TRP A 67 6.66 -10.21 -3.81
N CYS A 68 7.12 -9.08 -4.37
CA CYS A 68 6.75 -7.75 -3.91
C CYS A 68 5.22 -7.51 -3.89
N GLY A 69 4.52 -7.79 -5.00
CA GLY A 69 3.05 -7.65 -5.04
C GLY A 69 2.32 -8.72 -4.21
N ALA A 70 2.93 -9.89 -4.04
CA ALA A 70 2.38 -10.98 -3.25
C ALA A 70 2.37 -10.62 -1.76
N TYR A 71 3.47 -10.04 -1.28
CA TYR A 71 3.58 -9.45 0.05
C TYR A 71 2.53 -8.36 0.27
N VAL A 72 2.37 -7.42 -0.67
CA VAL A 72 1.33 -6.37 -0.54
C VAL A 72 -0.07 -7.00 -0.51
N SER A 73 -0.34 -8.01 -1.34
CA SER A 73 -1.61 -8.77 -1.31
C SER A 73 -1.86 -9.39 0.06
N TRP A 74 -0.82 -9.97 0.66
CA TRP A 74 -0.88 -10.57 1.99
C TRP A 74 -1.15 -9.54 3.08
N VAL A 75 -0.47 -8.40 3.07
CA VAL A 75 -0.67 -7.34 4.06
C VAL A 75 -2.13 -6.85 4.05
N PHE A 76 -2.67 -6.55 2.87
CA PHE A 76 -4.06 -6.10 2.76
C PHE A 76 -5.05 -7.19 3.16
N PHE A 77 -4.81 -8.45 2.76
CA PHE A 77 -5.63 -9.58 3.19
C PHE A 77 -5.66 -9.73 4.71
N LYS A 78 -4.51 -9.68 5.38
CA LYS A 78 -4.41 -9.78 6.85
C LYS A 78 -5.02 -8.59 7.58
N ALA A 79 -5.04 -7.41 6.95
CA ALA A 79 -5.74 -6.25 7.47
C ALA A 79 -7.28 -6.36 7.32
N GLY A 80 -7.78 -7.33 6.55
CA GLY A 80 -9.21 -7.49 6.26
C GLY A 80 -9.70 -6.58 5.12
N VAL A 81 -8.79 -6.10 4.27
CA VAL A 81 -9.14 -5.28 3.11
C VAL A 81 -9.23 -6.18 1.87
N LYS A 82 -10.43 -6.31 1.32
CA LYS A 82 -10.64 -7.05 0.07
C LYS A 82 -10.18 -6.18 -1.11
N THR A 83 -9.08 -6.56 -1.73
CA THR A 83 -8.48 -5.84 -2.86
C THR A 83 -7.74 -6.81 -3.80
N ILE A 84 -6.88 -6.28 -4.66
CA ILE A 84 -6.03 -6.98 -5.62
C ILE A 84 -5.28 -8.15 -4.95
N ARG A 85 -5.33 -9.31 -5.61
CA ARG A 85 -4.50 -10.48 -5.33
C ARG A 85 -3.63 -10.77 -6.53
N SER A 86 -2.40 -10.25 -6.52
CA SER A 86 -1.42 -10.47 -7.61
C SER A 86 0.00 -10.25 -7.12
N ALA A 87 0.92 -11.12 -7.54
CA ALA A 87 2.36 -10.92 -7.37
C ALA A 87 2.91 -9.77 -8.24
N ARG A 88 2.26 -9.48 -9.37
CA ARG A 88 2.76 -8.52 -10.35
C ARG A 88 2.38 -7.09 -9.94
N ALA A 89 3.40 -6.29 -9.61
CA ALA A 89 3.25 -4.89 -9.19
C ALA A 89 2.33 -4.06 -10.10
N ALA A 90 2.41 -4.23 -11.43
CA ALA A 90 1.58 -3.48 -12.38
C ALA A 90 0.06 -3.69 -12.21
N ASP A 91 -0.39 -4.83 -11.68
CA ASP A 91 -1.82 -5.10 -11.49
C ASP A 91 -2.46 -4.21 -10.42
N TRP A 92 -1.67 -3.74 -9.47
CA TRP A 92 -2.11 -2.85 -8.38
C TRP A 92 -2.43 -1.43 -8.85
N PHE A 93 -2.00 -1.06 -10.06
CA PHE A 93 -2.15 0.29 -10.62
C PHE A 93 -3.03 0.28 -11.87
N LYS A 94 -4.03 -0.62 -11.89
CA LYS A 94 -5.11 -0.65 -12.89
C LYS A 94 -6.41 0.00 -12.41
N THR A 95 -6.61 0.06 -11.10
CA THR A 95 -7.81 0.59 -10.44
C THR A 95 -7.41 1.41 -9.22
N ASN A 96 -8.30 2.28 -8.74
CA ASN A 96 -8.10 3.12 -7.56
C ASN A 96 -6.81 3.97 -7.62
N ILE A 97 -6.40 4.36 -8.82
CA ILE A 97 -5.22 5.20 -9.05
C ILE A 97 -5.56 6.61 -8.59
N VAL A 98 -4.77 7.13 -7.66
CA VAL A 98 -4.92 8.50 -7.13
C VAL A 98 -3.82 9.43 -7.62
N TYR A 99 -2.74 8.87 -8.17
CA TYR A 99 -1.70 9.62 -8.86
C TYR A 99 -1.02 8.73 -9.92
N LYS A 100 -0.69 9.33 -11.07
CA LYS A 100 0.18 8.73 -12.07
C LYS A 100 1.03 9.82 -12.70
N LYS A 101 2.33 9.57 -12.79
CA LYS A 101 3.29 10.47 -13.42
C LYS A 101 3.05 10.49 -14.92
N THR A 102 2.77 11.66 -15.47
CA THR A 102 2.60 11.89 -16.90
C THR A 102 3.75 12.72 -17.48
N ASN A 103 4.35 13.59 -16.67
CA ASN A 103 5.42 14.49 -17.08
C ASN A 103 6.62 14.44 -16.12
N LEU A 104 7.82 14.76 -16.63
CA LEU A 104 9.00 15.02 -15.80
C LEU A 104 8.76 16.28 -14.94
N GLY A 105 9.21 16.25 -13.70
CA GLY A 105 9.03 17.36 -12.75
C GLY A 105 7.64 17.48 -12.12
N GLN A 106 6.66 16.65 -12.50
CA GLN A 106 5.34 16.64 -11.88
C GLN A 106 5.45 16.37 -10.37
N LYS A 107 4.90 17.28 -9.57
CA LYS A 107 4.88 17.14 -8.10
C LYS A 107 3.96 15.98 -7.70
N VAL A 108 4.46 15.12 -6.82
CA VAL A 108 3.64 14.08 -6.17
C VAL A 108 2.85 14.74 -5.05
N PRO A 109 1.53 14.46 -4.92
CA PRO A 109 0.74 14.96 -3.80
C PRO A 109 1.21 14.39 -2.46
N ASP A 110 0.65 14.91 -1.37
CA ASP A 110 0.84 14.31 -0.06
C ASP A 110 0.20 12.92 -0.02
N LEU A 111 0.95 11.94 0.47
CA LEU A 111 0.53 10.56 0.50
C LEU A 111 -0.09 10.20 1.84
N LEU A 112 -0.97 9.20 1.81
CA LEU A 112 -1.62 8.69 3.02
C LEU A 112 -1.02 7.35 3.41
N PRO A 113 -0.92 7.04 4.71
CA PRO A 113 -0.59 5.70 5.17
C PRO A 113 -1.49 4.64 4.50
N ALA A 114 -0.91 3.47 4.23
CA ALA A 114 -1.54 2.35 3.52
C ALA A 114 -1.86 2.59 2.03
N GLN A 115 -1.49 3.72 1.43
CA GLN A 115 -1.44 3.79 -0.03
C GLN A 115 -0.31 2.91 -0.57
N THR A 116 -0.43 2.45 -1.81
CA THR A 116 0.62 1.71 -2.49
C THR A 116 1.28 2.59 -3.54
N VAL A 117 2.60 2.56 -3.61
CA VAL A 117 3.39 3.33 -4.59
C VAL A 117 4.15 2.41 -5.52
N ALA A 118 4.19 2.78 -6.79
CA ALA A 118 4.86 2.04 -7.86
C ALA A 118 6.11 2.75 -8.34
N PHE A 119 7.09 1.92 -8.74
CA PHE A 119 8.29 2.36 -9.42
C PHE A 119 8.34 1.80 -10.84
N TRP A 120 8.69 2.66 -11.80
CA TRP A 120 8.87 2.29 -13.19
C TRP A 120 10.29 1.76 -13.44
N TYR A 121 10.40 0.70 -14.22
CA TYR A 121 11.67 0.08 -14.59
C TYR A 121 11.81 0.07 -16.10
N ASN A 122 12.76 0.87 -16.62
CA ASN A 122 12.95 1.06 -18.06
C ASN A 122 13.30 -0.25 -18.78
N ASN A 123 14.16 -1.09 -18.18
CA ASN A 123 14.53 -2.40 -18.73
C ASN A 123 13.36 -3.39 -18.82
N LEU A 124 12.28 -3.17 -18.06
CA LEU A 124 11.07 -3.98 -18.14
C LEU A 124 9.98 -3.32 -19.00
N GLY A 125 10.12 -2.03 -19.34
CA GLY A 125 9.08 -1.24 -20.01
C GLY A 125 7.77 -1.15 -19.23
N ARG A 126 7.80 -1.31 -17.89
CA ARG A 126 6.60 -1.34 -17.03
C ARG A 126 6.87 -1.01 -15.57
N ILE A 127 5.80 -0.92 -14.79
CA ILE A 127 5.87 -0.95 -13.32
C ILE A 127 6.51 -2.28 -12.88
N GLY A 128 7.63 -2.16 -12.18
CA GLY A 128 8.48 -3.29 -11.78
C GLY A 128 8.46 -3.58 -10.28
N HIS A 129 8.10 -2.60 -9.44
CA HIS A 129 8.10 -2.75 -8.00
C HIS A 129 6.98 -1.95 -7.34
N ILE A 130 6.54 -2.42 -6.18
CA ILE A 130 5.46 -1.85 -5.36
C ILE A 130 5.84 -1.91 -3.88
N VAL A 131 5.52 -0.86 -3.14
CA VAL A 131 5.67 -0.79 -1.68
C VAL A 131 4.47 -0.08 -1.04
N ILE A 132 4.31 -0.23 0.27
CA ILE A 132 3.23 0.37 1.06
C ILE A 132 3.75 1.64 1.74
N VAL A 133 2.99 2.73 1.68
CA VAL A 133 3.28 3.98 2.40
C VAL A 133 3.07 3.77 3.90
N GLU A 134 4.12 4.00 4.67
CA GLU A 134 4.06 4.10 6.12
C GLU A 134 3.75 5.54 6.53
N LYS A 135 4.54 6.49 6.00
CA LYS A 135 4.46 7.90 6.38
C LYS A 135 4.91 8.82 5.24
N ASP A 136 4.13 9.86 4.98
CA ASP A 136 4.52 10.94 4.09
C ASP A 136 5.51 11.91 4.75
N MET A 137 6.45 12.41 3.95
CA MET A 137 7.42 13.43 4.35
C MET A 137 7.48 14.50 3.26
N GLN A 138 8.10 15.65 3.54
CA GLN A 138 8.08 16.80 2.63
C GLN A 138 8.48 16.47 1.18
N ASN A 139 9.68 15.88 0.99
CA ASN A 139 10.24 15.54 -0.33
C ASN A 139 10.44 14.04 -0.54
N SER A 140 10.04 13.23 0.44
CA SER A 140 10.25 11.79 0.45
C SER A 140 9.05 11.08 1.06
N VAL A 141 9.07 9.75 1.01
CA VAL A 141 8.06 8.91 1.62
C VAL A 141 8.74 7.74 2.31
N ALA A 142 8.37 7.49 3.56
CA ALA A 142 8.74 6.27 4.27
C ALA A 142 7.77 5.16 3.87
N THR A 143 8.31 4.00 3.54
CA THR A 143 7.58 2.88 2.95
C THR A 143 8.03 1.56 3.54
N ILE A 144 7.18 0.54 3.46
CA ILE A 144 7.50 -0.85 3.79
C ILE A 144 7.28 -1.69 2.53
N GLY A 145 8.32 -2.40 2.11
CA GLY A 145 8.32 -3.23 0.90
C GLY A 145 8.83 -4.64 1.17
N GLY A 146 8.26 -5.61 0.46
CA GLY A 146 8.76 -6.98 0.37
C GLY A 146 9.50 -7.20 -0.95
N ASN A 147 10.32 -8.25 -1.01
CA ASN A 147 11.25 -8.53 -2.11
C ASN A 147 12.14 -7.30 -2.39
N THR A 148 12.66 -6.68 -1.33
CA THR A 148 13.37 -5.40 -1.36
C THR A 148 14.72 -5.52 -0.67
N SER A 149 15.83 -5.08 -1.30
CA SER A 149 17.18 -5.19 -0.70
C SER A 149 17.51 -3.94 0.12
N ALA A 150 18.40 -4.01 1.11
CA ALA A 150 18.82 -2.82 1.87
C ALA A 150 19.39 -1.69 0.98
N LYS A 151 19.89 -2.03 -0.22
CA LYS A 151 20.56 -1.11 -1.15
C LYS A 151 19.69 -0.51 -2.26
N GLY A 152 18.40 -0.88 -2.37
CA GLY A 152 17.55 -0.33 -3.44
C GLY A 152 17.19 -1.29 -4.56
N GLU A 153 17.71 -2.52 -4.55
CA GLU A 153 17.58 -3.42 -5.70
C GLU A 153 16.18 -4.03 -5.80
N ARG A 154 15.83 -4.40 -7.04
CA ARG A 154 14.53 -4.94 -7.46
C ARG A 154 14.24 -6.32 -6.86
N GLU A 155 15.25 -7.18 -6.82
CA GLU A 155 15.17 -8.50 -6.21
C GLU A 155 15.90 -8.37 -4.89
N GLY A 156 15.13 -8.42 -3.82
CA GLY A 156 15.63 -8.08 -2.51
C GLY A 156 15.28 -9.16 -1.51
N GLN A 157 16.23 -9.48 -0.64
CA GLN A 157 16.17 -10.68 0.17
C GLN A 157 15.21 -10.59 1.36
N GLY A 158 14.22 -9.69 1.37
CA GLY A 158 13.31 -9.59 2.51
C GLY A 158 12.38 -8.39 2.55
N VAL A 159 11.73 -8.23 3.71
CA VAL A 159 10.88 -7.09 4.05
C VAL A 159 11.69 -6.02 4.78
N SER A 160 11.59 -4.76 4.33
CA SER A 160 12.34 -3.64 4.90
C SER A 160 11.58 -2.32 4.83
N LYS A 161 11.96 -1.39 5.73
CA LYS A 161 11.59 0.03 5.62
C LYS A 161 12.54 0.73 4.65
N LYS A 162 11.99 1.61 3.82
CA LYS A 162 12.75 2.47 2.90
C LYS A 162 12.17 3.86 2.78
N ILE A 163 13.07 4.83 2.69
CA ILE A 163 12.72 6.21 2.34
C ILE A 163 13.02 6.42 0.86
N PHE A 164 12.00 6.75 0.08
CA PHE A 164 12.15 7.08 -1.33
C PHE A 164 11.92 8.57 -1.56
N PRO A 165 12.71 9.24 -2.42
CA PRO A 165 12.35 10.55 -2.93
C PRO A 165 11.00 10.50 -3.66
N LYS A 166 10.13 11.48 -3.40
CA LYS A 166 8.82 11.55 -4.09
C LYS A 166 8.99 11.59 -5.62
N SER A 167 10.06 12.20 -6.12
CA SER A 167 10.36 12.29 -7.56
C SER A 167 10.51 10.94 -8.27
N MET A 168 10.82 9.85 -7.55
CA MET A 168 10.93 8.48 -8.08
C MET A 168 9.57 7.78 -8.27
N ILE A 169 8.52 8.27 -7.63
CA ILE A 169 7.20 7.63 -7.65
C ILE A 169 6.61 7.77 -9.04
N TYR A 170 6.23 6.63 -9.62
CA TYR A 170 5.59 6.59 -10.93
C TYR A 170 4.06 6.60 -10.83
N ALA A 171 3.49 5.88 -9.85
CA ALA A 171 2.06 5.84 -9.62
C ALA A 171 1.73 5.59 -8.14
N VAL A 172 0.54 5.99 -7.72
CA VAL A 172 -0.03 5.75 -6.39
C VAL A 172 -1.43 5.20 -6.56
N SER A 173 -1.78 4.16 -5.81
CA SER A 173 -3.15 3.66 -5.69
C SER A 173 -3.60 3.62 -4.23
N ASP A 174 -4.91 3.82 -4.01
CA ASP A 174 -5.53 3.82 -2.69
C ASP A 174 -6.60 2.75 -2.59
N HIS A 175 -6.29 1.67 -1.90
CA HIS A 175 -7.20 0.54 -1.73
C HIS A 175 -7.96 0.57 -0.39
N VAL A 176 -7.70 1.55 0.48
CA VAL A 176 -8.39 1.67 1.77
C VAL A 176 -9.60 2.60 1.63
N GLN A 177 -9.43 3.74 0.96
CA GLN A 177 -10.49 4.73 0.77
C GLN A 177 -11.75 4.16 0.10
N TYR A 178 -11.56 3.18 -0.78
CA TYR A 178 -12.62 2.54 -1.58
C TYR A 178 -12.91 1.10 -1.15
N SER A 179 -12.36 0.66 -0.01
CA SER A 179 -12.63 -0.68 0.50
C SER A 179 -14.07 -0.77 1.02
N LYS A 180 -14.83 -1.77 0.54
CA LYS A 180 -16.02 -2.21 1.26
C LYS A 180 -15.52 -2.92 2.52
N GLN A 181 -15.79 -2.37 3.70
CA GLN A 181 -15.56 -3.10 4.96
C GLN A 181 -16.32 -4.42 4.88
N LEU A 182 -15.67 -5.53 5.26
CA LEU A 182 -16.36 -6.80 5.40
C LEU A 182 -17.46 -6.61 6.46
N GLN A 183 -18.70 -6.79 6.05
CA GLN A 183 -19.83 -7.00 6.96
C GLN A 183 -19.66 -8.34 7.67
#